data_AF-A0A5U8SYP3-F1
#
_entry.id   AF-A0A5U8SYP3-F1
#
_cell.length_a   1.000
_cell.length_b   1.000
_cell.length_c   1.000
_cell.angle_alpha   90.00
_cell.angle_beta   90.00
_cell.angle_gamma   90.00
#
_symmetry.space_group_name_H-M   'P 1'
#
loop_
_entity.id
_entity.type
_entity.pdbx_description
1 polymer ?
#
loop_
_entity_poly.entity_id
_entity_poly.type
_entity_poly.pdbx_seq_one_letter_code
_entity_poly.pdbx_strand_id
1 'polypeptide(L)'
;MPDIANKNDAITFTTLLKQFKSPIHEDNVKLNTLMNNLQSGNKDTANAYDMAMLQACSSSLNIKCSALSAMIRQHKENLSTPIGNMR
;
A
#
# COMPACT_ATOMS: atom_id res chain seq x y z
N MET A 1 -29.35 0.05 14.81
CA MET A 1 -28.45 -0.98 15.37
C MET A 1 -27.17 -0.94 14.56
N PRO A 2 -25.98 -0.88 15.16
CA PRO A 2 -24.75 -0.90 14.38
C PRO A 2 -24.70 -2.24 13.64
N ASP A 3 -24.42 -2.18 12.34
CA ASP A 3 -24.17 -3.35 11.51
C ASP A 3 -23.12 -4.21 12.21
N ILE A 4 -23.53 -5.37 12.73
CA ILE A 4 -22.61 -6.32 13.34
C ILE A 4 -21.83 -6.87 12.17
N ALA A 5 -20.65 -6.31 11.91
CA ALA A 5 -19.72 -6.77 10.89
C ALA A 5 -19.66 -8.30 10.95
N ASN A 6 -20.08 -8.96 9.87
CA ASN A 6 -20.06 -10.41 9.79
C ASN A 6 -18.62 -10.87 10.10
N LYS A 7 -18.45 -11.92 10.92
CA LYS A 7 -17.12 -12.46 11.26
C LYS A 7 -16.25 -12.79 10.02
N ASN A 8 -16.87 -12.99 8.86
CA ASN A 8 -16.20 -13.22 7.58
C ASN A 8 -15.61 -11.94 6.94
N ASP A 9 -16.04 -10.75 7.36
CA ASP A 9 -15.51 -9.45 6.93
C ASP A 9 -14.42 -8.91 7.88
N ALA A 10 -14.05 -9.69 8.90
CA ALA A 10 -12.98 -9.30 9.81
C ALA A 10 -11.64 -9.27 9.07
N ILE A 11 -11.01 -8.09 9.02
CA ILE A 11 -9.67 -7.92 8.48
C ILE A 11 -8.67 -8.61 9.41
N THR A 12 -8.31 -9.85 9.08
CA THR A 12 -7.21 -10.58 9.73
C THR A 12 -5.86 -10.12 9.19
N PHE A 13 -4.78 -10.35 9.94
CA PHE A 13 -3.42 -10.10 9.46
C PHE A 13 -3.14 -10.73 8.09
N THR A 14 -3.60 -11.97 7.88
CA THR A 14 -3.43 -12.69 6.61
C THR A 14 -4.26 -12.08 5.48
N THR A 15 -5.49 -11.67 5.75
CA THR A 15 -6.35 -11.00 4.76
C THR A 15 -5.77 -9.65 4.36
N LEU A 16 -5.24 -8.91 5.35
CA LEU A 16 -4.61 -7.61 5.15
C LEU A 16 -3.39 -7.68 4.23
N LEU A 17 -2.48 -8.63 4.47
CA LEU A 17 -1.33 -8.85 3.59
C LEU A 17 -1.77 -9.19 2.15
N LYS A 18 -2.80 -10.02 1.99
CA LYS A 18 -3.33 -10.37 0.66
C LYS A 18 -3.94 -9.15 -0.05
N GLN A 19 -4.72 -8.34 0.66
CA GLN A 19 -5.39 -7.16 0.11
C GLN A 19 -4.40 -6.08 -0.34
N PHE A 20 -3.28 -5.91 0.36
CA PHE A 20 -2.27 -4.91 -0.01
C PHE A 20 -1.25 -5.43 -1.03
N LYS A 21 -1.00 -6.74 -1.10
CA LYS A 21 0.05 -7.32 -1.96
C LYS A 21 -0.14 -7.01 -3.45
N SER A 22 -1.32 -7.29 -4.03
CA SER A 22 -1.56 -7.07 -5.47
C SER A 22 -1.53 -5.58 -5.82
N PRO A 23 -2.25 -4.68 -5.11
CA PRO A 23 -2.24 -3.25 -5.42
C PRO A 23 -0.85 -2.59 -5.29
N ILE A 24 -0.03 -3.01 -4.32
CA ILE A 24 1.35 -2.52 -4.18
C ILE A 24 2.23 -3.06 -5.32
N HIS A 25 2.09 -4.34 -5.66
CA HIS A 25 2.86 -4.94 -6.75
C HIS A 25 2.56 -4.28 -8.09
N GLU A 26 1.28 -4.06 -8.41
CA GLU A 26 0.84 -3.41 -9.64
C GLU A 26 1.35 -1.96 -9.74
N ASP A 27 1.23 -1.18 -8.66
CA ASP A 27 1.78 0.19 -8.63
C ASP A 27 3.31 0.19 -8.78
N ASN A 28 4.01 -0.77 -8.18
CA ASN A 28 5.46 -0.89 -8.30
C ASN A 28 5.90 -1.27 -9.73
N VAL A 29 5.17 -2.16 -10.40
CA VAL A 29 5.41 -2.49 -11.81
C VAL A 29 5.19 -1.26 -12.68
N LYS A 30 4.07 -0.55 -12.50
CA LYS A 30 3.78 0.69 -13.24
C LYS A 30 4.86 1.76 -13.02
N LEU A 31 5.29 1.95 -11.78
CA LEU A 31 6.34 2.90 -11.44
C LEU A 31 7.67 2.55 -12.12
N ASN A 32 8.06 1.28 -12.12
CA ASN A 32 9.28 0.83 -12.79
C ASN A 32 9.21 1.01 -14.31
N THR A 33 8.07 0.71 -14.92
CA THR A 33 7.86 0.97 -16.36
C THR A 33 7.99 2.46 -16.68
N LEU A 34 7.36 3.34 -15.89
CA LEU A 34 7.46 4.79 -16.06
C LEU A 34 8.90 5.31 -15.88
N MET A 35 9.63 4.81 -14.87
CA MET A 35 11.04 5.16 -14.68
C MET A 35 11.91 4.70 -15.86
N ASN A 36 11.73 3.46 -16.32
CA ASN A 36 12.50 2.93 -17.44
C ASN A 36 12.22 3.72 -18.73
N ASN A 37 10.98 4.13 -18.96
CA ASN A 37 10.61 4.94 -20.13
C ASN A 37 11.23 6.35 -20.06
N LEU A 38 11.25 6.97 -18.88
CA LEU A 38 11.88 8.27 -18.67
C LEU A 38 13.42 8.22 -18.76
N GLN A 39 14.03 7.10 -18.36
CA GLN A 39 15.49 6.92 -18.42
C GLN A 39 16.00 6.51 -19.81
N SER A 40 15.17 5.84 -20.62
CA SER A 40 15.53 5.38 -21.97
C SER A 40 15.26 6.42 -23.07
N GLY A 41 14.51 7.48 -22.77
CA GLY A 41 14.20 8.57 -23.69
C GLY A 41 15.36 9.57 -23.87
N ASN A 42 15.41 10.19 -25.05
CA ASN A 42 16.20 11.39 -25.29
C ASN A 42 15.77 12.44 -24.23
N LYS A 43 16.71 13.02 -23.47
CA LYS A 43 16.41 13.83 -22.26
C LYS A 43 15.49 15.04 -22.53
N ASP A 44 15.31 15.40 -23.79
CA ASP A 44 14.46 16.49 -24.26
C ASP A 44 12.98 16.09 -24.49
N THR A 45 12.62 14.80 -24.38
CA THR A 45 11.24 14.30 -24.62
C THR A 45 10.54 13.74 -23.38
N ALA A 46 11.08 13.93 -22.17
CA ALA A 46 10.36 13.59 -20.94
C ALA A 46 9.12 14.50 -20.85
N ASN A 47 7.97 13.99 -21.29
CA ASN A 47 6.73 14.75 -21.32
C ASN A 47 6.34 15.11 -19.87
N ALA A 48 5.94 16.36 -19.64
CA ALA A 48 5.47 16.80 -18.32
C ALA A 48 4.37 15.89 -17.75
N TYR A 49 3.58 15.28 -18.64
CA TYR A 49 2.61 14.25 -18.31
C TYR A 49 3.25 13.00 -17.67
N ASP A 50 4.33 12.47 -18.24
CA ASP A 50 5.00 11.26 -17.73
C ASP A 50 5.65 11.53 -16.37
N MET A 51 6.21 12.72 -16.18
CA MET A 51 6.75 13.17 -14.88
C MET A 51 5.65 13.31 -13.82
N ALA A 52 4.49 13.88 -14.19
CA ALA A 52 3.33 13.97 -13.29
C ALA A 52 2.79 12.58 -12.94
N MET A 53 2.74 11.67 -13.92
CA MET A 53 2.29 10.30 -13.73
C MET A 53 3.26 9.52 -12.82
N LEU A 54 4.56 9.72 -12.98
CA LEU A 54 5.58 9.14 -12.12
C LEU A 54 5.41 9.60 -10.66
N GLN A 55 5.21 10.90 -10.45
CA GLN A 55 4.99 11.45 -9.10
C GLN A 55 3.69 10.91 -8.48
N ALA A 56 2.60 10.86 -9.24
CA ALA A 56 1.32 10.32 -8.77
C ALA A 56 1.45 8.83 -8.41
N CYS A 57 2.10 8.03 -9.26
CA CYS A 57 2.31 6.60 -9.03
C CYS A 57 3.21 6.34 -7.80
N SER A 58 4.28 7.14 -7.65
CA SER A 58 5.16 7.07 -6.48
C SER A 58 4.42 7.44 -5.18
N SER A 59 3.61 8.51 -5.21
CA SER A 59 2.82 8.94 -4.06
C SER A 59 1.76 7.90 -3.67
N SER A 60 1.03 7.34 -4.64
CA SER A 60 0.07 6.25 -4.43
C SER A 60 0.72 5.05 -3.76
N LEU A 61 1.87 4.60 -4.27
CA LEU A 61 2.61 3.48 -3.70
C LEU A 61 3.04 3.78 -2.26
N ASN A 62 3.56 4.98 -2.00
CA ASN A 62 3.98 5.40 -0.67
C ASN A 62 2.82 5.42 0.34
N ILE A 63 1.65 5.93 -0.06
CA ILE A 63 0.44 5.92 0.77
C ILE A 63 0.02 4.49 1.10
N LYS A 64 -0.01 3.60 0.10
CA LYS A 64 -0.38 2.18 0.29
C LYS A 64 0.58 1.46 1.24
N CYS A 65 1.90 1.66 1.09
CA CYS A 65 2.91 1.10 1.98
C CYS A 65 2.83 1.67 3.41
N SER A 66 2.53 2.96 3.54
CA SER A 66 2.34 3.63 4.84
C SER A 66 1.09 3.11 5.55
N ALA A 67 -0.01 2.95 4.82
CA ALA A 67 -1.25 2.36 5.34
C ALA A 67 -1.04 0.91 5.79
N LEU A 68 -0.36 0.09 4.99
CA LEU A 68 0.00 -1.28 5.36
C LEU A 68 0.81 -1.31 6.67
N SER A 69 1.85 -0.48 6.77
CA SER A 69 2.68 -0.38 7.98
C SER A 69 1.88 0.02 9.21
N ALA A 70 1.00 1.02 9.07
CA ALA A 70 0.15 1.50 10.17
C ALA A 70 -0.82 0.41 10.63
N MET A 71 -1.45 -0.31 9.71
CA MET A 71 -2.38 -1.37 10.07
C MET A 71 -1.69 -2.60 10.68
N ILE A 72 -0.49 -2.96 10.21
CA ILE A 72 0.32 -4.01 10.86
C ILE A 72 0.66 -3.61 12.30
N ARG A 73 1.07 -2.35 12.51
CA ARG A 73 1.36 -1.82 13.85
C ARG A 73 0.13 -1.91 14.76
N GLN A 74 -1.03 -1.47 14.26
CA GLN A 74 -2.29 -1.56 14.99
C GLN A 74 -2.65 -3.01 15.33
N HIS A 75 -2.46 -3.95 14.39
CA HIS A 75 -2.76 -5.36 14.63
C HIS A 75 -1.85 -5.95 15.71
N LYS A 76 -0.56 -5.58 15.72
CA LYS A 76 0.39 -5.95 16.77
C LYS A 76 0.00 -5.37 18.12
N GLU A 77 -0.34 -4.08 18.18
CA GLU A 77 -0.78 -3.41 19.41
C GLU A 77 -2.03 -4.08 19.98
N ASN A 78 -3.03 -4.36 19.13
CA ASN A 78 -4.27 -5.04 19.52
C ASN A 78 -4.04 -6.46 20.08
N LEU A 79 -2.99 -7.16 19.64
CA LEU A 79 -2.60 -8.46 20.21
C LEU A 79 -1.79 -8.29 21.50
N SER A 80 -0.97 -7.25 21.59
CA SER A 80 -0.10 -6.99 22.74
C SER A 80 -0.86 -6.50 23.97
N THR A 81 -1.88 -5.67 23.83
CA THR A 81 -2.63 -5.09 24.96
C THR A 81 -3.35 -6.14 25.81
N PRO A 82 -4.09 -7.12 25.24
CA PRO A 82 -4.72 -8.17 26.03
C PRO A 82 -3.72 -9.11 26.69
N ILE A 83 -2.60 -9.43 26.02
CA ILE A 83 -1.52 -10.26 26.59
C ILE A 83 -0.87 -9.53 27.78
N GLY A 84 -0.61 -8.23 27.64
CA GLY A 84 -0.07 -7.41 28.72
C GLY A 84 -0.99 -7.34 29.93
N ASN A 85 -2.31 -7.28 29.71
CA ASN A 85 -3.32 -7.27 30.79
C ASN A 85 -3.51 -8.64 31.47
N MET A 86 -3.08 -9.74 30.85
CA MET A 86 -3.11 -11.09 31.44
C MET A 86 -1.82 -11.45 32.17
N ARG A 87 -0.76 -10.64 32.04
CA ARG A 87 0.54 -10.84 32.67
C ARG A 87 0.60 -10.16 34.03
#